data_AF-A0A9X6NY53-F1
#
_entry.id   AF-A0A9X6NY53-F1
#
_cell.length_a   1.000
_cell.length_b   1.000
_cell.length_c   1.000
_cell.angle_alpha   90.00
_cell.angle_beta   90.00
_cell.angle_gamma   90.00
#
_symmetry.space_group_name_H-M   'P 1'
#
loop_
_entity.id
_entity.type
_entity.pdbx_description
1 polymer ?
#
loop_
_entity_poly.entity_id
_entity_poly.type
_entity_poly.pdbx_seq_one_letter_code
_entity_poly.pdbx_strand_id
1 'polypeptide(L)' 'MKTIVLCANYDKLSQIETTLKSLFTNNKDIRVYIINSDISHEWFVNINSFLNNINSKIIDKK' A
#
# COMPACT_ATOMS: atom_id res chain seq x y z
N MET A 1 0.21 -13.91 -8.25
CA MET A 1 -0.14 -12.77 -7.38
C MET A 1 0.07 -13.10 -5.90
N LYS A 2 1.08 -12.49 -5.27
CA LYS A 2 1.34 -12.65 -3.82
C LYS A 2 0.49 -11.65 -3.03
N THR A 3 0.11 -12.01 -1.80
CA THR A 3 -0.69 -11.15 -0.91
C THR A 3 0.09 -10.84 0.36
N ILE A 4 0.07 -9.57 0.77
CA ILE A 4 0.74 -9.05 1.96
C ILE A 4 -0.25 -8.20 2.76
N VAL A 5 -0.12 -8.20 4.08
CA VAL A 5 -0.94 -7.38 4.98
C VAL A 5 -0.02 -6.50 5.82
N LEU A 6 -0.35 -5.22 5.91
CA LEU A 6 0.23 -4.26 6.86
C LEU A 6 -0.87 -3.81 7.83
N CYS A 7 -0.50 -3.58 9.09
CA CYS A 7 -1.40 -3.04 10.12
C CYS A 7 -0.72 -1.84 10.77
N ALA A 8 -1.17 -0.64 10.43
CA ALA A 8 -0.59 0.62 10.91
C ALA A 8 -1.52 1.80 10.58
N ASN A 9 -1.42 2.84 11.40
CA ASN A 9 -2.24 4.05 11.29
C ASN A 9 -1.43 5.21 10.68
N TYR A 10 -2.08 6.37 10.54
CA TYR A 10 -1.51 7.57 9.95
C TYR A 10 -0.23 8.07 10.66
N ASP A 11 -0.10 7.84 11.97
CA ASP A 11 1.11 8.16 12.74
C ASP A 11 2.37 7.39 12.26
N LYS A 12 2.18 6.36 11.44
CA LYS A 12 3.23 5.55 10.82
C LYS A 12 3.25 5.65 9.29
N LEU A 13 2.61 6.66 8.70
CA LEU A 13 2.48 6.78 7.25
C LEU A 13 3.83 6.77 6.52
N SER A 14 4.84 7.44 7.07
CA SER A 14 6.19 7.45 6.50
C SER A 14 6.83 6.05 6.46
N GLN A 15 6.63 5.25 7.50
CA GLN A 15 7.11 3.87 7.59
C GLN A 15 6.36 2.96 6.61
N ILE A 16 5.04 3.15 6.49
CA ILE A 16 4.21 2.44 5.51
C ILE A 16 4.73 2.73 4.10
N GLU A 17 4.90 4.01 3.74
CA GLU A 17 5.39 4.40 2.41
C GLU A 17 6.77 3.84 2.10
N THR A 18 7.69 3.88 3.07
CA THR A 18 9.05 3.34 2.90
C THR A 18 9.01 1.83 2.66
N THR A 19 8.16 1.12 3.41
CA THR A 19 7.95 -0.33 3.25
C THR A 19 7.33 -0.66 1.90
N LEU A 20 6.31 0.08 1.46
CA LEU A 20 5.70 -0.11 0.15
C LEU A 20 6.70 0.15 -0.98
N LYS A 21 7.51 1.21 -0.88
CA LYS A 21 8.54 1.53 -1.89
C LYS A 21 9.55 0.40 -2.03
N SER A 22 10.11 -0.10 -0.94
CA SER A 22 11.08 -1.22 -1.00
C SER A 22 10.46 -2.51 -1.53
N LEU A 23 9.19 -2.76 -1.20
CA LEU A 23 8.40 -3.88 -1.69
C LEU A 23 8.19 -3.83 -3.22
N PHE A 24 7.60 -2.74 -3.72
CA PHE A 24 7.25 -2.61 -5.15
C PHE A 24 8.47 -2.34 -6.06
N THR A 25 9.60 -1.88 -5.50
CA THR A 25 10.85 -1.73 -6.27
C THR A 25 11.35 -3.08 -6.81
N ASN A 26 11.20 -4.15 -6.02
CA ASN A 26 11.75 -5.46 -6.35
C ASN A 26 10.68 -6.50 -6.74
N ASN A 27 9.39 -6.17 -6.60
CA ASN A 27 8.28 -7.09 -6.83
C ASN A 27 7.19 -6.46 -7.69
N LYS A 28 6.62 -7.26 -8.60
CA LYS A 28 5.43 -6.95 -9.39
C LYS A 28 4.35 -7.99 -9.12
N ASP A 29 3.11 -7.75 -9.57
CA ASP A 29 1.98 -8.66 -9.36
C ASP A 29 1.72 -8.99 -7.88
N ILE A 30 1.69 -7.95 -7.05
CA ILE A 30 1.47 -8.07 -5.61
C ILE A 30 0.32 -7.20 -5.12
N ARG A 31 -0.42 -7.72 -4.15
CA ARG A 31 -1.58 -7.07 -3.55
C ARG A 31 -1.32 -6.86 -2.06
N VAL A 32 -1.39 -5.61 -1.61
CA VAL A 32 -1.15 -5.25 -0.20
C VAL A 32 -2.46 -4.76 0.41
N TYR A 33 -2.86 -5.35 1.53
CA TYR A 33 -3.97 -4.84 2.34
C TYR A 33 -3.40 -4.03 3.50
N ILE A 34 -3.97 -2.85 3.77
CA ILE A 34 -3.53 -2.00 4.88
C ILE A 34 -4.70 -1.86 5.85
N ILE A 35 -4.57 -2.50 7.01
CA ILE A 35 -5.48 -2.36 8.12
C ILE A 35 -5.11 -1.08 8.89
N ASN A 36 -6.02 -0.13 8.92
CA ASN A 36 -5.82 1.20 9.52
C ASN A 36 -7.16 1.78 10.00
N SER A 37 -7.12 2.69 10.98
CA SER A 37 -8.32 3.42 11.42
C SER A 37 -8.50 4.81 10.80
N ASP A 38 -7.42 5.45 10.35
CA ASP A 38 -7.37 6.91 10.15
C ASP A 38 -6.62 7.37 8.89
N ILE A 39 -6.18 6.47 8.01
CA ILE A 39 -5.59 6.86 6.72
C ILE A 39 -6.71 7.29 5.75
N SER A 40 -6.47 8.37 5.01
CA SER A 40 -7.44 8.91 4.06
C SER A 40 -7.56 8.04 2.81
N HIS A 41 -8.76 7.92 2.27
CA HIS A 41 -9.00 7.19 1.02
C HIS A 41 -8.18 7.77 -0.16
N GLU A 42 -8.01 9.10 -0.19
CA GLU A 42 -7.24 9.80 -1.21
C GLU A 42 -5.78 9.33 -1.26
N TRP A 43 -5.16 9.05 -0.11
CA TRP A 43 -3.82 8.50 -0.08
C TRP A 43 -3.75 7.15 -0.80
N PHE A 44 -4.74 6.27 -0.63
CA PHE A 44 -4.80 4.99 -1.36
C PHE A 44 -4.97 5.18 -2.87
N VAL A 45 -5.77 6.15 -3.30
CA VAL A 45 -5.96 6.48 -4.73
C VAL A 45 -4.65 6.98 -5.33
N ASN A 46 -3.98 7.90 -4.65
CA ASN A 46 -2.71 8.48 -5.09
C ASN A 46 -1.64 7.40 -5.25
N ILE A 47 -1.46 6.51 -4.27
CA ILE A 47 -0.49 5.41 -4.39
C ILE A 47 -0.85 4.45 -5.52
N ASN A 48 -2.12 4.06 -5.65
CA ASN A 48 -2.55 3.13 -6.69
C ASN A 48 -2.37 3.69 -8.11
N SER A 49 -2.38 5.01 -8.30
CA SER A 49 -2.07 5.63 -9.60
C SER A 49 -0.68 5.21 -10.12
N PHE A 50 0.30 5.06 -9.23
CA PHE A 50 1.65 4.61 -9.58
C PHE A 50 1.72 3.08 -9.79
N LEU A 51 0.95 2.31 -9.00
CA LEU A 51 1.02 0.85 -9.00
C LEU A 51 0.30 0.19 -10.18
N ASN A 52 -0.62 0.90 -10.84
CA ASN A 52 -1.32 0.43 -12.04
C ASN A 52 -0.35 -0.06 -13.13
N ASN A 53 0.84 0.54 -13.25
CA ASN A 53 1.84 0.19 -14.27
C ASN A 53 2.55 -1.15 -14.00
N ILE A 54 2.41 -1.73 -12.80
CA ILE A 54 3.12 -2.96 -12.38
C ILE A 54 2.17 -4.06 -11.91
N ASN A 55 0.91 -4.01 -12.34
CA ASN A 55 -0.17 -4.94 -11.96
C ASN A 55 -0.24 -5.15 -10.43
N SER A 56 -0.01 -4.09 -9.66
CA SER A 56 -0.01 -4.15 -8.20
C SER A 56 -1.02 -3.18 -7.63
N LYS A 57 -1.46 -3.41 -6.40
CA LYS A 57 -2.48 -2.57 -5.76
C LYS A 57 -2.35 -2.58 -4.24
N ILE A 58 -2.59 -1.43 -3.62
CA ILE A 58 -2.89 -1.33 -2.19
C ILE A 58 -4.40 -1.21 -1.97
N ILE A 59 -4.90 -1.89 -0.94
CA ILE A 59 -6.33 -1.97 -0.61
C ILE A 59 -6.52 -1.51 0.83
N ASP A 60 -7.38 -0.51 0.99
CA ASP A 60 -7.82 -0.03 2.31
C ASP A 60 -8.69 -1.09 2.98
N LYS A 61 -8.33 -1.46 4.22
CA LYS A 61 -9.09 -2.41 5.04
C LYS A 61 -9.34 -1.84 6.43
N LYS A 62 -10.31 -0.92 6.52
CA LYS A 62 -10.89 -0.48 7.79
C LYS A 62 -11.74 -1.58 8.44
#